data_AF-A0A938FUE9-F1
#
_entry.id   AF-A0A938FUE9-F1
#
_cell.length_a   1.000
_cell.length_b   1.000
_cell.length_c   1.000
_cell.angle_alpha   90.00
_cell.angle_beta   90.00
_cell.angle_gamma   90.00
#
_symmetry.space_group_name_H-M   'P 1'
#
loop_
_entity.id
_entity.type
_entity.pdbx_description
1 polymer ?
#
loop_
_entity_poly.entity_id
_entity_poly.type
_entity_poly.pdbx_seq_one_letter_code
_entity_poly.pdbx_strand_id
1 'polypeptide(L)'
;MVGLFPALLVLAAGAIPELDQARQLFAKTDFQAAVKLIEGMPQKTGAAYELMGRSHYLMGDYKKATQAFEKALVDDRSNAAYHHWLGR
;
A
#
# COMPACT_ATOMS: atom_id res chain seq x y z
N MET A 1 -37.26 16.81 -18.17
CA MET A 1 -37.27 15.47 -17.53
C MET A 1 -35.83 15.00 -17.45
N VAL A 2 -35.27 14.94 -16.24
CA VAL A 2 -33.85 14.69 -15.98
C VAL A 2 -33.58 13.19 -16.20
N GLY A 3 -32.63 12.88 -17.10
CA GLY A 3 -32.19 11.52 -17.37
C GLY A 3 -31.47 10.93 -16.17
N LEU A 4 -32.13 9.97 -15.52
CA LEU A 4 -31.57 9.12 -14.48
C LEU A 4 -30.56 8.17 -15.13
N PHE A 5 -29.26 8.37 -14.90
CA PHE A 5 -28.23 7.37 -15.22
C PHE A 5 -27.98 6.52 -13.96
N PRO A 6 -28.40 5.25 -13.90
CA PRO A 6 -27.94 4.34 -12.86
C PRO A 6 -26.66 3.67 -13.37
N ALA A 7 -25.49 4.17 -12.97
CA ALA A 7 -24.23 3.44 -13.15
C ALA A 7 -23.86 2.73 -11.85
N LEU A 8 -24.44 1.53 -11.76
CA LEU A 8 -24.00 0.31 -11.09
C LEU A 8 -22.57 0.30 -10.49
N LEU A 9 -22.55 0.20 -9.15
CA LEU A 9 -21.70 -0.64 -8.29
C LEU A 9 -20.54 -1.41 -8.95
N VAL A 10 -19.29 -1.14 -8.53
CA VAL A 10 -18.22 -2.16 -8.49
C VAL A 10 -17.72 -2.26 -7.05
N LEU A 11 -17.79 -3.49 -6.53
CA LEU A 11 -17.45 -3.85 -5.16
C LEU A 11 -15.99 -3.47 -4.82
N ALA A 12 -15.82 -2.52 -3.90
CA ALA A 12 -14.56 -2.27 -3.21
C ALA A 12 -14.31 -3.29 -2.06
N ALA A 13 -14.65 -4.56 -2.29
CA ALA A 13 -14.59 -5.62 -1.26
C ALA A 13 -13.35 -6.54 -1.39
N GLY A 14 -12.52 -6.34 -2.41
CA GLY A 14 -11.23 -7.04 -2.61
C GLY A 14 -10.04 -6.10 -2.43
N ALA A 15 -10.00 -5.36 -1.32
CA ALA A 15 -8.83 -4.53 -0.96
C ALA A 15 -8.12 -5.04 0.30
N ILE A 16 -8.87 -5.72 1.17
CA ILE A 16 -8.39 -6.27 2.45
C ILE A 16 -7.72 -7.64 2.26
N PRO A 17 -8.29 -8.63 1.52
CA PRO A 17 -7.67 -9.95 1.39
C PRO A 17 -6.32 -9.92 0.67
N GLU A 18 -6.17 -9.05 -0.32
CA GLU A 18 -4.93 -8.87 -1.07
C GLU A 18 -3.84 -8.26 -0.20
N LEU A 19 -4.18 -7.27 0.65
CA LEU A 19 -3.20 -6.69 1.57
C LEU A 19 -2.75 -7.69 2.64
N ASP A 20 -3.66 -8.53 3.14
CA ASP A 20 -3.30 -9.60 4.06
C ASP A 20 -2.40 -10.65 3.40
N GLN A 21 -2.63 -10.98 2.12
CA GLN A 21 -1.72 -11.84 1.37
C GLN A 21 -0.34 -11.19 1.20
N ALA A 22 -0.26 -9.90 0.90
CA ALA A 22 1.02 -9.17 0.86
C ALA A 22 1.74 -9.22 2.21
N ARG A 23 1.01 -9.11 3.34
CA ARG A 23 1.58 -9.23 4.69
C ARG A 23 2.12 -10.62 4.97
N GLN A 24 1.46 -11.66 4.47
CA GLN A 24 1.97 -13.03 4.60
C GLN A 24 3.27 -13.24 3.81
N LEU A 25 3.36 -12.69 2.60
CA LEU A 25 4.59 -12.72 1.80
C LEU A 25 5.71 -11.95 2.51
N PHE A 26 5.41 -10.77 3.04
CA PHE A 26 6.34 -9.99 3.86
C PHE A 26 6.83 -10.76 5.09
N ALA A 27 5.93 -11.43 5.81
CA ALA A 27 6.29 -12.24 6.99
C ALA A 27 7.19 -13.43 6.63
N LYS A 28 7.10 -13.94 5.40
CA LYS A 28 7.99 -14.97 4.84
C LYS A 28 9.28 -14.40 4.25
N THR A 29 9.55 -13.11 4.43
CA THR A 29 10.68 -12.37 3.83
C THR A 29 10.66 -12.29 2.31
N ASP A 30 9.54 -12.65 1.68
CA ASP A 30 9.34 -12.51 0.24
C ASP A 30 8.88 -11.08 -0.08
N PHE A 31 9.79 -10.13 0.17
CA PHE A 31 9.54 -8.70 0.03
C PHE A 31 9.23 -8.31 -1.41
N GLN A 32 9.88 -8.97 -2.38
CA GLN A 32 9.64 -8.69 -3.80
C GLN A 32 8.25 -9.13 -4.22
N ALA A 33 7.78 -10.32 -3.80
CA ALA A 33 6.41 -10.74 -4.11
C ALA A 33 5.37 -9.88 -3.39
N ALA A 34 5.63 -9.49 -2.13
CA ALA A 34 4.75 -8.58 -1.39
C ALA A 34 4.57 -7.25 -2.15
N VAL A 35 5.67 -6.63 -2.61
CA VAL A 35 5.64 -5.39 -3.40
C VAL A 35 4.86 -5.58 -4.71
N LYS A 36 5.16 -6.63 -5.49
CA LYS A 36 4.46 -6.90 -6.75
C LYS A 36 2.96 -7.06 -6.57
N LEU A 37 2.55 -7.75 -5.50
CA LEU A 37 1.13 -7.94 -5.20
C LEU A 37 0.45 -6.61 -4.86
N ILE A 38 1.11 -5.75 -4.08
CA ILE A 38 0.60 -4.41 -3.77
C ILE A 38 0.55 -3.53 -5.02
N GLU A 39 1.56 -3.57 -5.89
CA GLU A 39 1.59 -2.84 -7.16
C GLU A 39 0.39 -3.17 -8.06
N GLY A 40 -0.06 -4.43 -8.06
CA GLY A 40 -1.24 -4.88 -8.78
C GLY A 40 -2.59 -4.47 -8.17
N MET A 41 -2.62 -3.93 -6.94
CA MET A 41 -3.87 -3.51 -6.32
C MET A 41 -4.46 -2.29 -7.03
N PRO A 42 -5.79 -2.27 -7.31
CA PRO A 42 -6.46 -1.17 -7.98
C PRO A 42 -6.49 0.10 -7.12
N GLN A 43 -6.54 -0.04 -5.79
CA GLN A 43 -6.41 1.04 -4.83
C GLN A 43 -5.43 0.64 -3.74
N LYS A 44 -4.52 1.56 -3.41
CA LYS A 44 -3.49 1.35 -2.38
C LYS A 44 -3.76 2.34 -1.25
N THR A 45 -3.93 1.80 -0.05
CA THR A 45 -4.09 2.59 1.18
C THR A 45 -2.74 2.98 1.76
N GLY A 46 -2.72 3.84 2.77
CA GLY A 46 -1.51 4.17 3.53
C GLY A 46 -0.81 2.92 4.07
N ALA A 47 -1.58 1.93 4.56
CA ALA A 47 -1.03 0.65 5.04
C ALA A 47 -0.39 -0.18 3.91
N ALA A 48 -0.92 -0.12 2.69
CA ALA A 48 -0.33 -0.80 1.55
C ALA A 48 1.01 -0.14 1.15
N TYR A 49 1.06 1.20 1.13
CA TYR A 49 2.28 1.95 0.88
C TYR A 49 3.31 1.78 2.00
N GLU A 50 2.89 1.70 3.27
CA GLU A 50 3.77 1.38 4.39
C GLU A 50 4.44 0.02 4.20
N LEU A 51 3.67 -1.00 3.83
CA LEU A 51 4.19 -2.35 3.63
C LEU A 51 5.16 -2.40 2.44
N MET A 52 4.88 -1.67 1.36
CA MET A 52 5.83 -1.49 0.26
C MET A 52 7.11 -0.80 0.73
N GLY A 53 7.00 0.28 1.52
CA GLY A 53 8.15 1.03 2.03
C GLY A 53 9.06 0.17 2.89
N ARG A 54 8.47 -0.58 3.82
CA ARG A 54 9.20 -1.54 4.68
C ARG A 54 9.86 -2.65 3.86
N SER A 55 9.15 -3.17 2.86
CA SER A 55 9.69 -4.19 1.95
C SER A 55 10.91 -3.68 1.19
N HIS A 56 10.83 -2.49 0.60
CA HIS A 56 11.96 -1.87 -0.09
C HIS A 56 13.12 -1.57 0.84
N TYR A 57 12.86 -1.08 2.06
CA TYR A 57 13.90 -0.85 3.06
C TYR A 57 14.67 -2.13 3.38
N LEU A 58 13.96 -3.25 3.60
CA LEU A 58 14.58 -4.54 3.91
C LEU A 58 15.32 -5.16 2.71
N MET A 59 14.98 -4.77 1.48
CA MET A 59 15.74 -5.13 0.28
C MET A 59 16.93 -4.21 0.00
N GLY A 60 17.12 -3.13 0.78
CA GLY A 60 18.15 -2.11 0.55
C GLY A 60 17.78 -1.06 -0.49
N ASP A 61 16.55 -1.07 -1.00
CA ASP A 61 16.01 -0.11 -1.99
C ASP A 61 15.54 1.18 -1.30
N TYR A 62 16.42 1.88 -0.58
CA TYR A 62 16.04 3.01 0.29
C TYR A 62 15.29 4.12 -0.45
N LYS A 63 15.68 4.44 -1.69
CA LYS A 63 14.98 5.45 -2.50
C LYS A 63 13.50 5.09 -2.72
N LYS A 64 13.22 3.82 -3.04
CA LYS A 64 11.84 3.36 -3.23
C LYS A 64 11.10 3.28 -1.90
N ALA A 65 11.80 2.95 -0.82
CA ALA A 65 11.25 2.95 0.52
C ALA A 65 10.72 4.34 0.91
N THR A 66 11.56 5.38 0.77
CA THR A 66 11.19 6.78 1.02
C THR A 66 9.96 7.19 0.21
N GLN A 67 9.97 6.94 -1.10
CA GLN A 67 8.84 7.26 -1.98
C GLN A 67 7.54 6.57 -1.57
N ALA A 68 7.62 5.34 -1.06
CA ALA A 68 6.45 4.63 -0.58
C ALA A 68 5.94 5.23 0.74
N PHE A 69 6.81 5.57 1.70
CA PHE A 69 6.40 6.24 2.94
C PHE A 69 5.82 7.65 2.69
N GLU A 70 6.36 8.40 1.73
CA GLU A 70 5.79 9.69 1.31
C GLU A 70 4.36 9.52 0.76
N LYS A 71 4.11 8.47 -0.02
CA LYS A 71 2.75 8.14 -0.50
C LYS A 71 1.84 7.72 0.66
N ALA A 72 2.36 6.98 1.64
CA ALA A 72 1.59 6.59 2.82
C ALA A 72 1.13 7.82 3.64
N LEU A 73 1.97 8.84 3.74
CA LEU A 73 1.63 10.12 4.38
C LEU A 73 0.52 10.88 3.68
N VAL A 74 0.28 10.70 2.38
CA VAL A 74 -0.84 11.36 1.68
C VAL A 74 -2.18 10.88 2.24
N ASP A 75 -2.27 9.59 2.60
CA ASP A 75 -3.48 8.96 3.16
C ASP A 75 -3.64 9.26 4.65
N ASP A 76 -2.57 9.12 5.44
CA ASP A 76 -2.55 9.48 6.86
C ASP A 76 -1.27 10.25 7.22
N ARG A 77 -1.37 11.58 7.19
CA ARG A 77 -0.27 12.50 7.53
C ARG A 77 0.14 12.43 8.99
N SER A 78 -0.75 11.97 9.88
CA SER A 78 -0.55 11.95 11.32
C SER A 78 0.09 10.67 11.83
N ASN A 79 0.22 9.65 10.96
CA ASN A 79 0.78 8.37 11.35
C ASN A 79 2.28 8.48 11.68
N ALA A 80 2.58 8.40 12.97
CA ALA A 80 3.94 8.52 13.49
C ALA A 80 4.89 7.44 12.95
N ALA A 81 4.38 6.27 12.54
CA ALA A 81 5.21 5.21 11.99
C ALA A 81 5.87 5.64 10.68
N TYR A 82 5.16 6.37 9.81
CA TYR A 82 5.70 6.80 8.52
C TYR A 82 6.84 7.82 8.72
N HIS A 83 6.65 8.77 9.62
CA HIS A 83 7.69 9.73 10.00
C HIS A 83 8.93 9.05 10.60
N HIS A 84 8.73 8.04 11.44
CA HIS A 84 9.84 7.25 11.99
C HIS A 84 10.64 6.51 10.91
N TRP A 85 9.97 5.98 9.88
CA TRP A 85 10.66 5.32 8.76
C TRP A 85 11.39 6.29 7.83
N LEU A 86 10.92 7.52 7.68
CA LEU A 86 11.57 8.55 6.88
C LEU A 86 12.83 9.14 7.54
N GLY A 87 12.94 9.04 8.87
CA GLY A 87 14.11 9.52 9.63
C GLY A 87 15.22 8.48 9.83
N ARG A 88 15.06 7.25 9.32
CA ARG A 88 15.97 6.13 9.54
C ARG A 88 16.87 5.89 8.33
#